data_AF-A0A3C0JPD3-F1
#
_entry.id   AF-A0A3C0JPD3-F1
#
_cell.length_a   1.000
_cell.length_b   1.000
_cell.length_c   1.000
_cell.angle_alpha   90.00
_cell.angle_beta   90.00
_cell.angle_gamma   90.00
#
_symmetry.space_group_name_H-M   'P 1'
#
loop_
_entity.id
_entity.type
_entity.pdbx_description
1 polymer ?
#
loop_
_entity_poly.entity_id
_entity_poly.type
_entity_poly.pdbx_seq_one_letter_code
_entity_poly.pdbx_strand_id
1 'polypeptide(L)'
;PRDGAEGGERRGRGGRGGVGGAIESIDGNTLTITTPRGPVTVNTYEETTVRKIVDGTMEDLTQGVQIRVTGARDEEGTVKATSITLVPEGAQEFFGRRGPRQER
;
A
#
# COMPACT_ATOMS: atom_id res chain seq x y z
N PRO A 1 -39.01 27.74 17.84
CA PRO A 1 -37.85 26.85 18.11
C PRO A 1 -38.13 25.45 17.52
N ARG A 2 -37.63 25.20 16.32
CA ARG A 2 -37.72 23.89 15.65
C ARG A 2 -36.37 23.21 15.81
N ASP A 3 -36.24 22.49 16.91
CA ASP A 3 -35.11 21.60 17.19
C ASP A 3 -35.37 20.27 16.51
N GLY A 4 -34.49 19.91 15.57
CA GLY A 4 -34.55 18.66 14.82
C GLY A 4 -33.40 18.60 13.83
N ALA A 5 -32.18 18.64 14.38
CA ALA A 5 -30.93 18.67 13.65
C ALA A 5 -30.88 17.58 12.57
N GLU A 6 -30.89 18.05 11.33
CA GLU A 6 -30.79 17.25 10.12
C GLU A 6 -29.43 16.54 10.08
N GLY A 7 -29.49 15.20 10.00
CA GLY A 7 -28.71 14.40 9.07
C GLY A 7 -27.23 14.74 8.94
N GLY A 8 -26.52 14.78 10.06
CA GLY A 8 -25.06 14.90 10.09
C GLY A 8 -24.33 13.56 9.96
N GLU A 9 -24.84 12.61 9.17
CA GLU A 9 -24.07 11.42 8.78
C GLU A 9 -23.00 11.86 7.77
N ARG A 10 -21.95 12.44 8.35
CA ARG A 10 -20.69 12.75 7.69
C ARG A 10 -20.16 11.47 7.10
N ARG A 11 -20.52 11.28 5.83
CA ARG A 11 -19.78 10.62 4.74
C ARG A 11 -18.60 9.83 5.29
N GLY A 12 -18.78 8.51 5.27
CA GLY A 12 -17.85 7.51 5.75
C GLY A 12 -16.40 7.97 5.66
N ARG A 13 -15.79 8.12 6.84
CA ARG A 13 -14.36 8.03 7.05
C ARG A 13 -13.81 7.01 6.06
N GLY A 14 -13.06 7.46 5.05
CA GLY A 14 -12.47 6.65 4.00
C GLY A 14 -11.88 5.38 4.58
N GLY A 15 -12.67 4.31 4.48
CA GLY A 15 -12.35 3.02 5.03
C GLY A 15 -11.24 2.46 4.17
N ARG A 16 -10.01 2.50 4.71
CA ARG A 16 -8.96 1.54 4.37
C ARG A 16 -9.46 0.14 4.76
N GLY A 17 -10.48 -0.34 4.08
CA GLY A 17 -11.09 -1.65 4.23
C GLY A 17 -10.53 -2.58 3.18
N GLY A 18 -9.20 -2.66 3.10
CA GLY A 18 -8.56 -3.71 2.30
C GLY A 18 -8.93 -5.04 2.92
N VAL A 19 -9.54 -5.92 2.12
CA VAL A 19 -9.71 -7.31 2.49
C VAL A 19 -8.40 -8.04 2.17
N GLY A 20 -7.79 -8.66 3.18
CA GLY A 20 -6.54 -9.40 3.06
C GLY A 20 -6.77 -10.87 3.39
N GLY A 21 -6.30 -11.76 2.53
CA GLY A 21 -6.48 -13.20 2.67
C GLY A 21 -5.63 -13.97 1.68
N ALA A 22 -5.63 -15.30 1.81
CA ALA A 22 -5.05 -16.20 0.81
C ALA A 22 -6.02 -16.36 -0.36
N ILE A 23 -5.53 -16.50 -1.59
CA ILE A 23 -6.39 -16.78 -2.74
C ILE A 23 -6.79 -18.25 -2.69
N GLU A 24 -8.10 -18.52 -2.65
CA GLU A 24 -8.70 -19.85 -2.68
C GLU A 24 -8.93 -20.32 -4.11
N SER A 25 -9.48 -19.44 -4.96
CA SER A 25 -9.75 -19.73 -6.37
C SER A 25 -9.74 -18.45 -7.21
N ILE A 26 -9.43 -18.60 -8.50
CA ILE A 26 -9.40 -17.53 -9.49
C ILE A 26 -10.26 -17.95 -10.67
N ASP A 27 -11.32 -17.18 -10.94
CA ASP A 27 -12.25 -17.39 -12.05
C ASP A 27 -12.28 -16.12 -12.91
N GLY A 28 -11.37 -16.05 -13.89
CA GLY A 28 -11.21 -14.89 -14.77
C GLY A 28 -10.93 -13.60 -14.00
N ASN A 29 -11.96 -12.75 -13.88
CA ASN A 29 -11.91 -11.46 -13.20
C ASN A 29 -12.35 -11.54 -11.72
N THR A 30 -12.85 -12.69 -11.27
CA THR A 30 -13.36 -12.90 -9.91
C THR A 30 -12.38 -13.77 -9.13
N LEU A 31 -11.86 -13.24 -8.02
CA LEU A 31 -11.02 -13.97 -7.08
C LEU A 31 -11.82 -14.32 -5.82
N THR A 32 -11.71 -15.55 -5.34
CA THR A 32 -12.19 -15.91 -4.01
C THR A 32 -10.99 -15.92 -3.07
N ILE A 33 -11.02 -15.11 -2.02
CA ILE A 33 -9.98 -15.07 -1.00
C ILE A 33 -10.50 -15.59 0.34
N THR A 34 -9.73 -16.45 0.99
CA THR A 34 -10.01 -16.93 2.35
C THR A 34 -9.45 -15.91 3.34
N THR A 35 -10.34 -15.29 4.12
CA THR A 35 -9.97 -14.34 5.17
C THR A 35 -10.27 -14.94 6.54
N PRO A 36 -9.67 -14.44 7.64
CA PRO A 36 -10.01 -14.91 9.00
C PRO A 36 -11.47 -14.65 9.41
N ARG A 37 -12.22 -13.85 8.64
CA ARG A 37 -13.66 -13.61 8.85
C ARG A 37 -14.55 -14.49 7.97
N GLY A 38 -13.98 -15.26 7.05
CA GLY A 38 -14.69 -16.08 6.07
C GLY A 38 -14.18 -15.86 4.63
N PRO A 39 -14.62 -16.68 3.67
CA PRO A 39 -14.31 -16.48 2.26
C PRO A 39 -14.97 -15.20 1.73
N VAL A 40 -14.23 -14.44 0.94
CA VAL A 40 -14.68 -13.18 0.32
C VAL A 40 -14.42 -13.22 -1.17
N THR A 41 -15.43 -12.89 -1.96
CA THR A 41 -15.32 -12.76 -3.42
C THR A 41 -14.90 -11.33 -3.79
N VAL A 42 -13.81 -11.20 -4.52
CA VAL A 42 -13.22 -9.95 -4.99
C VAL A 42 -13.30 -9.91 -6.51
N ASN A 43 -13.96 -8.91 -7.06
CA ASN A 43 -14.01 -8.69 -8.51
C ASN A 43 -12.94 -7.68 -8.90
N THR A 44 -12.10 -8.04 -9.87
CA THR A 44 -11.06 -7.20 -10.44
C THR A 44 -11.51 -6.64 -11.78
N TYR A 45 -11.31 -5.34 -11.92
CA TYR A 45 -11.60 -4.56 -13.12
C TYR A 45 -10.31 -4.06 -13.76
N GLU A 46 -10.39 -3.41 -14.91
CA GLU A 46 -9.23 -2.85 -15.64
C GLU A 46 -8.45 -1.79 -14.84
N GLU A 47 -9.11 -1.12 -13.88
CA GLU A 47 -8.49 -0.20 -12.93
C GLU A 47 -7.74 -0.90 -11.77
N THR A 48 -7.82 -2.23 -11.67
CA THR A 48 -7.15 -3.00 -10.61
C THR A 48 -5.64 -3.00 -10.84
N THR A 49 -4.90 -2.32 -9.97
CA THR A 49 -3.44 -2.39 -9.99
C THR A 49 -2.95 -3.62 -9.23
N VAL A 50 -2.43 -4.63 -9.94
CA VAL A 50 -1.81 -5.81 -9.34
C VAL A 50 -0.32 -5.54 -9.12
N ARG A 51 0.17 -5.70 -7.89
CA ARG A 51 1.59 -5.54 -7.54
C ARG A 51 2.10 -6.79 -6.84
N LYS A 52 3.25 -7.27 -7.30
CA LYS A 52 3.97 -8.39 -6.69
C LYS A 52 5.19 -7.84 -6.00
N ILE A 53 5.33 -8.13 -4.71
CA ILE A 53 6.58 -7.90 -3.97
C ILE A 53 7.32 -9.24 -4.00
N VAL A 54 8.54 -9.21 -4.49
CA VAL A 54 9.46 -10.35 -4.47
C VAL A 54 10.71 -9.96 -3.69
N ASP A 55 11.38 -10.96 -3.15
CA ASP A 55 12.69 -10.74 -2.54
C ASP A 55 13.67 -10.28 -3.62
N GLY A 56 14.25 -9.10 -3.43
CA GLY A 56 15.25 -8.53 -4.33
C GLY A 56 16.65 -8.89 -3.87
N THR A 57 17.55 -9.16 -4.80
CA THR A 57 18.97 -9.37 -4.52
C THR A 57 19.77 -8.11 -4.87
N MET A 58 21.03 -8.06 -4.44
CA MET A 58 21.95 -6.98 -4.82
C MET A 58 22.15 -6.90 -6.35
N GLU A 59 21.91 -8.00 -7.08
CA GLU A 59 22.01 -8.05 -8.53
C GLU A 59 20.85 -7.33 -9.23
N ASP A 60 19.70 -7.22 -8.56
CA ASP A 60 18.53 -6.47 -9.04
C ASP A 60 18.72 -4.95 -8.90
N LEU A 61 19.64 -4.53 -8.01
CA LEU A 61 20.04 -3.14 -7.78
C LEU A 61 20.93 -2.63 -8.92
N THR A 62 20.34 -2.49 -10.10
CA THR A 62 21.00 -1.96 -11.30
C THR A 62 20.94 -0.43 -11.37
N GLN A 63 21.84 0.18 -12.14
CA GLN A 63 21.78 1.62 -12.37
C GLN A 63 20.53 1.95 -13.19
N GLY A 64 19.75 2.91 -12.72
CA GLY A 64 18.50 3.33 -13.36
C GLY A 64 17.22 2.81 -12.70
N VAL A 65 17.31 1.81 -11.81
CA VAL A 65 16.13 1.39 -11.03
C VAL A 65 15.85 2.37 -9.89
N GLN A 66 14.56 2.63 -9.65
CA GLN A 66 14.15 3.42 -8.50
C GLN A 66 14.11 2.53 -7.25
N ILE A 67 14.91 2.90 -6.26
CA ILE A 67 14.93 2.20 -4.97
C ILE A 67 14.56 3.13 -3.84
N ARG A 68 13.91 2.57 -2.83
CA ARG A 68 13.67 3.24 -1.56
C ARG A 68 14.58 2.61 -0.51
N VAL A 69 15.49 3.42 0.00
CA VAL A 69 16.34 3.06 1.13
C VAL A 69 15.68 3.54 2.42
N THR A 70 15.48 2.61 3.35
CA THR A 70 15.11 2.92 4.73
C THR A 70 16.34 2.67 5.58
N GLY A 71 16.76 3.68 6.33
CA GLY A 71 17.99 3.64 7.10
C GLY A 71 18.20 4.90 7.93
N ALA A 72 19.22 4.86 8.77
CA ALA A 72 19.68 6.04 9.50
C ALA A 72 20.66 6.81 8.63
N ARG A 73 20.47 8.13 8.54
CA ARG A 73 21.47 9.02 7.94
C ARG A 73 22.45 9.41 9.03
N ASP A 74 23.72 9.24 8.75
CA ASP A 74 24.83 9.60 9.64
C ASP A 74 25.22 11.08 9.48
N GLU A 75 26.04 11.61 10.39
CA GLU A 75 26.49 13.01 10.37
C GLU A 75 27.37 13.33 9.16
N GLU A 76 28.07 12.34 8.61
CA GLU A 76 28.79 12.43 7.33
C GLU A 76 27.87 12.49 6.11
N GLY A 77 26.55 12.39 6.30
CA GLY A 77 25.56 12.43 5.23
C GLY A 77 25.34 11.09 4.53
N THR A 78 26.08 10.04 4.91
CA THR A 78 25.92 8.65 4.46
C THR A 78 24.66 8.02 5.04
N VAL A 79 23.92 7.24 4.24
CA VAL A 79 22.74 6.50 4.71
C VAL A 79 23.11 5.05 4.98
N LYS A 80 23.10 4.66 6.27
CA LYS A 80 23.21 3.26 6.67
C LYS A 80 21.87 2.57 6.45
N ALA A 81 21.73 1.93 5.29
CA ALA A 81 20.53 1.19 4.90
C ALA A 81 20.28 0.01 5.85
N THR A 82 19.09 -0.06 6.44
CA THR A 82 18.60 -1.23 7.17
C THR A 82 17.62 -2.06 6.34
N SER A 83 17.00 -1.45 5.32
CA SER A 83 16.14 -2.13 4.36
C SER A 83 16.14 -1.37 3.04
N ILE A 84 16.21 -2.11 1.93
CA ILE A 84 16.10 -1.56 0.58
C ILE A 84 14.86 -2.18 -0.06
N THR A 85 13.99 -1.34 -0.59
CA THR A 85 12.81 -1.79 -1.33
C THR A 85 12.90 -1.27 -2.74
N LEU A 86 12.91 -2.17 -3.73
CA LEU A 86 12.80 -1.80 -5.13
C LEU A 86 11.40 -1.26 -5.40
N VAL A 87 11.33 -0.08 -5.98
CA VAL A 87 10.08 0.61 -6.26
C VAL A 87 9.88 0.60 -7.77
N PRO A 88 8.94 -0.21 -8.31
CA PRO A 88 8.62 -0.13 -9.72
C PRO A 88 8.03 1.24 -10.05
N GLU A 89 8.19 1.66 -11.31
CA GLU A 89 7.67 2.94 -11.80
C GLU A 89 6.14 3.05 -11.52
N GLY A 90 5.71 4.17 -10.93
CA GLY A 90 4.31 4.38 -10.51
C GLY A 90 3.95 3.89 -9.09
N ALA A 91 4.85 3.19 -8.39
CA ALA A 91 4.61 2.82 -6.98
C ALA A 91 4.93 3.95 -5.98
N GLN A 92 5.68 4.97 -6.40
CA GLN A 92 6.04 6.13 -5.56
C GLN A 92 4.82 6.88 -5.00
N GLU A 93 3.71 6.96 -5.74
CA GLU A 93 2.48 7.62 -5.27
C GLU A 93 1.83 6.89 -4.07
N PHE A 94 2.00 5.57 -4.00
CA PHE A 94 1.48 4.75 -2.90
C PHE A 94 2.38 4.80 -1.67
N PHE A 95 3.69 4.79 -1.88
CA PHE A 95 4.68 4.81 -0.81
C PHE A 95 5.03 6.24 -0.33
N GLY A 96 4.52 7.25 -1.04
CA GLY A 96 4.85 8.68 -0.91
C GLY A 96 3.92 9.53 -0.03
N ARG A 97 2.89 8.99 0.62
CA ARG A 97 2.25 9.67 1.77
C ARG A 97 3.03 9.39 3.06
N ARG A 98 4.29 9.83 3.11
CA ARG A 98 4.97 10.04 4.40
C ARG A 98 4.34 11.32 4.97
N GLY A 99 3.52 11.17 6.00
CA GLY A 99 2.87 12.29 6.70
C GLY A 99 3.89 13.36 7.12
N PRO A 100 3.45 14.60 7.37
CA PRO A 100 4.35 15.68 7.77
C PRO A 100 5.16 15.23 8.97
N ARG A 101 6.48 15.30 8.82
CA ARG A 101 7.43 15.25 9.93
C ARG A 101 6.99 16.35 10.90
N GLN A 102 6.43 15.96 12.05
CA GLN A 102 6.29 16.88 13.16
C GLN A 102 7.70 17.31 13.54
N GLU A 103 8.05 18.52 13.13
CA GLU A 103 9.00 19.36 13.86
C GLU A 103 8.49 19.46 15.30
N ARG A 104 9.36 19.09 16.23
CA ARG A 104 9.22 19.32 17.67
C ARG A 104 10.49 20.05 18.09
#